data_AF-A0A970VP62-F1
#
_entry.id   AF-A0A970VP62-F1
#
_cell.length_a   1.000
_cell.length_b   1.000
_cell.length_c   1.000
_cell.angle_alpha   90.00
_cell.angle_beta   90.00
_cell.angle_gamma   90.00
#
_symmetry.space_group_name_H-M   'P 1'
#
loop_
_entity.id
_entity.type
_entity.pdbx_description
1 polymer ?
#
loop_
_entity_poly.entity_id
_entity_poly.type
_entity_poly.pdbx_seq_one_letter_code
_entity_poly.pdbx_strand_id
1 'polypeptide(L)' 'ITVIVNLHDIGLAAEFGGRLVGMREGKIVHDGPASQVDKQTFARIYRRSLEEIGHAAD' A
#
# COMPACT_ATOMS: atom_id res chain seq x y z
N ILE A 1 10.25 4.52 20.56
CA ILE A 1 11.25 4.02 19.57
C ILE A 1 10.65 4.22 18.19
N THR A 2 11.44 4.65 17.21
CA THR A 2 10.98 4.79 15.82
C THR A 2 11.43 3.58 15.03
N VAL A 3 10.53 3.00 14.23
CA VAL A 3 10.79 1.79 13.43
C VAL A 3 10.47 2.07 11.97
N ILE A 4 11.35 1.62 11.08
CA ILE A 4 11.12 1.59 9.64
C ILE A 4 11.17 0.13 9.21
N VAL A 5 10.13 -0.31 8.51
CA VAL A 5 10.04 -1.64 7.91
C VAL A 5 9.71 -1.51 6.43
N ASN A 6 10.21 -2.46 5.65
CA ASN A 6 9.80 -2.63 4.26
C ASN A 6 8.92 -3.88 4.18
N LEU A 7 7.70 -3.72 3.65
CA LEU A 7 6.72 -4.79 3.53
C LEU A 7 6.21 -4.84 2.08
N HIS A 8 6.07 -6.06 1.56
CA HIS A 8 5.43 -6.32 0.28
C HIS A 8 3.95 -6.68 0.44
N ASP A 9 3.44 -6.71 1.67
CA ASP A 9 2.03 -6.88 2.00
C ASP A 9 1.49 -5.54 2.54
N ILE A 10 0.65 -4.87 1.74
CA ILE A 10 0.04 -3.60 2.14
C ILE A 10 -1.03 -3.79 3.23
N GLY A 11 -1.67 -4.96 3.33
CA GLY A 11 -2.63 -5.23 4.41
C GLY A 11 -1.96 -5.14 5.77
N LEU A 12 -0.83 -5.85 5.93
CA LEU A 12 -0.01 -5.76 7.14
C LEU A 12 0.55 -4.34 7.36
N ALA A 13 0.99 -3.67 6.29
CA ALA A 13 1.49 -2.32 6.41
C ALA A 13 0.40 -1.32 6.84
N ALA A 14 -0.86 -1.53 6.42
CA ALA A 14 -1.99 -0.71 6.79
C ALA A 14 -2.50 -1.00 8.22
N GLU A 15 -2.44 -2.26 8.65
CA GLU A 15 -2.86 -2.70 9.98
C GLU A 15 -1.89 -2.24 11.07
N PHE A 16 -0.58 -2.38 10.84
CA PHE A 16 0.44 -2.13 11.87
C PHE A 16 1.21 -0.82 11.69
N GLY A 17 1.12 -0.18 10.52
CA GLY A 17 1.82 1.06 10.21
C GLY A 17 1.06 2.32 10.62
N GLY A 18 1.79 3.33 11.12
CA GLY A 18 1.21 4.68 11.31
C GLY A 18 1.29 5.55 10.04
N ARG A 19 2.36 5.36 9.25
CA ARG A 19 2.62 6.05 7.98
C ARG A 19 3.05 5.02 6.95
N LEU A 20 2.52 5.14 5.75
CA LEU A 20 2.83 4.28 4.61
C LEU A 20 3.51 5.10 3.51
N VAL A 21 4.63 4.58 3.01
CA VAL A 21 5.33 5.13 1.84
C VAL A 21 5.27 4.08 0.74
N GLY A 22 4.40 4.33 -0.24
CA GLY A 22 4.26 3.48 -1.42
C GLY A 22 5.23 3.92 -2.51
N MET A 23 6.02 2.99 -3.03
CA MET A 23 6.99 3.25 -4.09
C MET A 23 6.70 2.43 -5.35
N ARG A 24 6.99 3.00 -6.52
CA ARG A 24 6.92 2.33 -7.82
C ARG A 24 7.95 2.93 -8.76
N GLU A 25 8.66 2.07 -9.51
CA GLU A 25 9.64 2.50 -10.53
C GLU A 25 10.66 3.52 -9.97
N GLY A 26 11.12 3.31 -8.74
CA GLY A 26 12.06 4.21 -8.05
C GLY A 26 11.46 5.54 -7.57
N LYS A 27 10.14 5.72 -7.66
CA LYS A 27 9.44 6.96 -7.26
C LYS A 27 8.46 6.71 -6.12
N ILE A 28 8.29 7.69 -5.25
CA ILE A 28 7.23 7.70 -4.24
C ILE A 28 5.93 8.02 -4.96
N VAL A 29 4.95 7.14 -4.82
CA VAL A 29 3.62 7.29 -5.40
C VAL A 29 2.53 7.48 -4.35
N HIS A 30 2.81 7.17 -3.09
CA HIS A 30 1.98 7.48 -1.92
C HIS A 30 2.89 7.80 -0.73
N ASP A 31 2.53 8.81 0.03
CA ASP A 31 3.17 9.12 1.32
C ASP A 31 2.10 9.74 2.22
N GLY A 32 1.70 9.01 3.25
CA GLY A 32 0.64 9.46 4.12
C GLY A 32 0.31 8.49 5.25
N PRO A 33 -0.70 8.82 6.07
CA PRO A 33 -1.23 7.92 7.09
C PRO A 33 -1.69 6.60 6.48
N ALA A 34 -1.43 5.49 7.17
CA ALA A 34 -1.91 4.17 6.76
C ALA A 34 -3.44 4.11 6.59
N SER A 35 -4.18 4.91 7.37
CA SER A 35 -5.64 5.05 7.28
C SER A 35 -6.14 5.66 5.96
N GLN A 36 -5.27 6.25 5.15
CA GLN A 36 -5.61 6.81 3.83
C GLN A 36 -5.31 5.84 2.68
N VAL A 37 -4.90 4.61 3.00
CA VAL A 37 -4.62 3.59 1.99
C VAL A 37 -5.91 2.91 1.59
N ASP A 38 -6.29 3.13 0.34
CA ASP A 38 -7.50 2.61 -0.29
C ASP A 38 -7.16 1.75 -1.52
N LYS A 39 -8.19 1.19 -2.16
CA LYS A 39 -8.03 0.37 -3.37
C LYS A 39 -7.30 1.11 -4.49
N GLN A 40 -7.49 2.43 -4.63
CA GLN A 40 -6.77 3.22 -5.65
C GLN A 40 -5.29 3.35 -5.34
N THR A 41 -4.93 3.55 -4.07
CA THR A 41 -3.53 3.58 -3.62
C THR A 41 -2.86 2.23 -3.84
N PHE A 42 -3.59 1.14 -3.56
CA PHE A 42 -3.15 -0.23 -3.83
C PHE A 42 -2.88 -0.48 -5.33
N ALA A 43 -3.84 -0.15 -6.18
CA ALA A 43 -3.74 -0.28 -7.64
C ALA A 43 -2.57 0.55 -8.19
N ARG A 44 -2.35 1.76 -7.66
CA ARG A 44 -1.18 2.57 -7.96
C ARG A 44 0.11 1.84 -7.60
N ILE A 45 0.28 1.39 -6.36
CA ILE A 45 1.55 0.78 -5.93
C ILE A 45 1.86 -0.51 -6.70
N TYR A 46 0.87 -1.37 -6.94
CA TYR A 46 1.09 -2.70 -7.53
C TYR A 46 0.81 -2.84 -9.03
N ARG A 47 0.29 -1.81 -9.72
CA ARG A 47 -0.15 -1.89 -11.14
C ARG A 47 -1.13 -3.05 -11.39
N ARG A 48 -1.95 -3.41 -10.40
CA ARG A 48 -3.09 -4.30 -10.62
C ARG A 48 -4.30 -3.46 -10.98
N SER A 49 -5.08 -3.91 -11.95
CA SER A 49 -6.40 -3.38 -12.21
C SER A 49 -7.29 -3.59 -10.97
N LEU A 50 -8.26 -2.70 -10.77
CA LEU A 50 -9.23 -2.86 -9.68
C LEU A 50 -10.05 -4.16 -9.83
N GLU A 51 -10.20 -4.65 -11.07
CA GLU A 51 -10.86 -5.92 -11.41
C GLU A 51 -10.08 -7.14 -10.92
N GLU A 52 -8.75 -7.13 -11.04
CA GLU A 52 -7.86 -8.19 -10.51
C GLU A 52 -7.78 -8.18 -8.98
N ILE A 53 -7.98 -7.03 -8.34
CA ILE A 53 -8.04 -6.92 -6.87
C ILE A 53 -9.38 -7.47 -6.35
N GLY A 54 -10.48 -7.33 -7.11
CA GLY A 54 -11.81 -7.83 -6.74
C GLY A 54 -11.90 -9.36 -6.70
N HIS A 55 -11.28 -10.07 -7.65
CA HIS A 55 -11.31 -11.54 -7.74
C HIS A 55 -10.42 -12.26 -6.72
N ALA A 56 -9.51 -11.56 -6.04
CA ALA A 56 -8.62 -12.15 -5.03
C ALA A 56 -9.18 -12.04 -3.60
N ALA A 57 -10.35 -11.40 -3.43
CA ALA A 57 -11.00 -11.17 -2.14
C ALA A 57 -12.32 -11.96 -1.97
N ASP A 58 -12.67 -12.80 -2.96
CA ASP A 58 -13.73 -13.82 -2.90
C ASP A 58 -13.11 -15.19 -2.55
#